data_AF-A0A3D1H8Z0-F1
#
_entry.id   AF-A0A3D1H8Z0-F1
#
_cell.length_a   1.000
_cell.length_b   1.000
_cell.length_c   1.000
_cell.angle_alpha   90.00
_cell.angle_beta   90.00
_cell.angle_gamma   90.00
#
_symmetry.space_group_name_H-M   'P 1'
#
loop_
_entity.id
_entity.type
_entity.pdbx_description
1 polymer ?
#
loop_
_entity_poly.entity_id
_entity_poly.type
_entity_poly.pdbx_seq_one_letter_code
_entity_poly.pdbx_strand_id
1 'polypeptide(L)' 'YANEADQILADIQQVALQNGNVFDALMEACKVCSLGQITNSLFEVGGQYRRNM' A
#
# COMPACT_ATOMS: atom_id res chain seq x y z
N TYR A 1 16.17 5.38 5.19
CA TYR A 1 15.27 4.45 4.50
C TYR A 1 14.01 4.13 5.30
N ALA A 2 14.06 3.81 6.62
CA ALA A 2 12.85 3.50 7.39
C ALA A 2 11.77 4.60 7.31
N ASN A 3 12.13 5.86 7.59
CA ASN A 3 11.19 6.99 7.53
C ASN A 3 10.61 7.25 6.12
N GLU A 4 11.33 6.90 5.07
CA GLU A 4 10.90 7.11 3.68
C GLU A 4 9.89 6.03 3.26
N ALA A 5 10.15 4.77 3.64
CA ALA A 5 9.23 3.67 3.44
C ALA A 5 7.90 3.92 4.17
N ASP A 6 7.93 4.39 5.42
CA ASP A 6 6.73 4.66 6.20
C ASP A 6 5.87 5.76 5.56
N GLN A 7 6.49 6.83 5.07
CA GLN A 7 5.79 7.91 4.37
C GLN A 7 5.12 7.41 3.08
N ILE A 8 5.85 6.65 2.25
CA ILE A 8 5.32 6.14 0.99
C ILE A 8 4.20 5.12 1.21
N LEU A 9 4.28 4.30 2.26
CA LEU A 9 3.19 3.39 2.61
C LEU A 9 1.93 4.17 3.05
N ALA A 10 2.09 5.27 3.80
CA ALA A 10 0.98 6.15 4.16
C ALA A 10 0.35 6.82 2.93
N ASP A 11 1.17 7.22 1.96
CA ASP A 11 0.70 7.82 0.71
C ASP A 11 -0.11 6.80 -0.13
N ILE A 12 0.35 5.56 -0.24
CA ILE A 12 -0.41 4.48 -0.89
C ILE A 12 -1.78 4.28 -0.22
N GLN A 13 -1.81 4.25 1.12
CA GLN A 13 -3.07 4.10 1.87
C GLN A 13 -4.03 5.24 1.56
N GLN A 14 -3.53 6.48 1.54
CA GLN A 14 -4.34 7.66 1.21
C GLN A 14 -4.89 7.60 -0.22
N VAL A 15 -4.04 7.25 -1.21
CA VAL A 15 -4.47 7.09 -2.61
C VAL A 15 -5.56 6.02 -2.73
N ALA A 16 -5.41 4.89 -2.02
CA ALA A 16 -6.41 3.83 -2.01
C ALA A 16 -7.74 4.30 -1.39
N LEU A 17 -7.70 4.98 -0.24
CA LEU A 17 -8.89 5.52 0.43
C LEU A 17 -9.62 6.59 -0.40
N GLN A 18 -8.89 7.35 -1.21
CA GLN A 18 -9.42 8.39 -2.09
C GLN A 18 -9.89 7.85 -3.44
N ASN A 19 -9.87 6.53 -3.66
CA ASN A 19 -10.14 5.89 -4.97
C ASN A 19 -9.25 6.45 -6.11
N GLY A 20 -8.02 6.85 -5.77
CA GLY A 20 -7.03 7.32 -6.73
C GLY A 20 -6.33 6.18 -7.47
N ASN A 21 -5.35 6.52 -8.30
CA ASN A 21 -4.58 5.53 -9.06
C ASN A 21 -3.53 4.85 -8.16
N VAL A 22 -3.92 3.74 -7.52
CA VAL A 22 -3.04 2.96 -6.66
C VAL A 22 -1.85 2.35 -7.41
N PHE A 23 -2.01 2.04 -8.70
CA PHE A 23 -0.91 1.47 -9.49
C PHE A 23 0.26 2.45 -9.64
N ASP A 24 -0.03 3.74 -9.82
CA ASP A 24 1.00 4.78 -9.91
C ASP A 24 1.77 4.91 -8.59
N ALA A 25 1.06 4.94 -7.47
CA ALA A 25 1.68 4.96 -6.13
C ALA A 25 2.50 3.68 -5.84
N LEU A 26 2.07 2.52 -6.35
CA LEU A 26 2.82 1.27 -6.26
C LEU A 26 4.17 1.34 -6.98
N MET A 27 4.27 2.04 -8.11
CA MET A 27 5.54 2.18 -8.85
C MET A 27 6.62 2.86 -8.00
N GLU A 28 6.22 3.84 -7.17
CA GLU A 28 7.12 4.50 -6.24
C GLU A 28 7.46 3.64 -5.03
N ALA A 29 6.46 2.98 -4.42
CA ALA A 29 6.71 2.13 -3.25
C ALA A 29 7.60 0.92 -3.53
N CYS A 30 7.53 0.32 -4.72
CA CYS A 30 8.38 -0.81 -5.07
C CYS A 30 9.89 -0.49 -5.05
N LYS A 31 10.27 0.80 -5.08
CA LYS A 31 11.68 1.23 -5.05
C LYS A 31 12.31 1.08 -3.66
N VAL A 32 11.51 1.18 -2.60
CA VAL A 32 12.01 1.29 -1.20
C VAL A 32 11.30 0.36 -0.21
N CYS A 33 10.11 -0.13 -0.55
CA CYS A 33 9.32 -1.02 0.29
C CYS A 33 9.40 -2.45 -0.24
N SER A 34 9.44 -3.41 0.68
CA SER A 34 9.26 -4.83 0.36
C SER A 34 7.81 -5.13 -0.02
N LEU A 35 7.62 -6.22 -0.77
CA LEU A 35 6.28 -6.73 -1.12
C LEU A 35 5.39 -6.97 0.11
N GLY A 36 5.97 -7.47 1.21
CA GLY A 36 5.25 -7.71 2.46
C GLY A 36 4.77 -6.42 3.13
N GLN A 37 5.60 -5.37 3.15
CA GLN A 37 5.20 -4.05 3.67
C GLN A 37 4.05 -3.45 2.87
N ILE A 38 4.14 -3.50 1.54
CA ILE A 38 3.09 -3.00 0.64
C ILE A 38 1.77 -3.78 0.86
N THR A 39 1.85 -5.11 0.89
CA THR A 39 0.67 -5.98 1.03
C THR A 39 -0.02 -5.75 2.38
N ASN A 40 0.73 -5.70 3.47
CA ASN A 40 0.17 -5.45 4.80
C ASN A 40 -0.49 -4.07 4.89
N SER A 41 0.17 -3.03 4.36
CA SER A 41 -0.37 -1.67 4.31
C SER A 41 -1.71 -1.60 3.55
N LEU A 42 -1.81 -2.25 2.40
CA LEU A 42 -3.05 -2.30 1.63
C LEU A 42 -4.16 -3.10 2.32
N PHE A 43 -3.82 -4.12 3.11
CA PHE A 43 -4.80 -4.87 3.90
C PHE A 43 -5.44 -4.04 5.02
N GLU A 44 -4.73 -3.06 5.58
CA GLU A 44 -5.28 -2.18 6.63
C GLU A 44 -6.41 -1.29 6.12
N VAL A 45 -6.36 -0.88 4.84
CA VAL A 45 -7.35 0.04 4.25
C VAL A 45 -8.33 -0.64 3.29
N GLY A 46 -7.91 -1.68 2.58
CA GLY A 46 -8.73 -2.41 1.59
C GLY A 46 -9.34 -3.70 2.12
N GLY A 47 -8.93 -4.13 3.31
CA GLY A 47 -9.28 -5.43 3.85
C GLY A 47 -8.57 -6.59 3.13
N GLN A 48 -8.71 -7.78 3.69
CA GLN A 48 -8.20 -9.01 3.09
C GLN A 48 -9.31 -9.74 2.35
N TYR A 49 -8.95 -10.41 1.26
CA TYR A 49 -9.88 -11.28 0.57
C TYR A 49 -10.35 -12.39 1.52
N ARG A 50 -11.65 -12.42 1.80
CA ARG A 50 -12.29 -13.50 2.53
C ARG A 50 -12.82 -14.52 1.52
N ARG A 51 -12.23 -15.72 1.50
CA ARG A 51 -12.78 -16.85 0.73
C ARG A 51 -14.17 -17.18 1.28
N ASN A 52 -15.17 -17.21 0.40
CA ASN A 52 -16.46 -17.82 0.73
C ASN A 52 -16.30 -19.34 0.61
N MET A 53 -16.83 -20.08 1.59
CA MET A 53 -17.14 -21.51 1.44
C MET A 53 -18.51 -21.67 0.79
#